data_AF-A0A450WEJ4-F1
#
_entry.id   AF-A0A450WEJ4-F1
#
_cell.length_a   1.000
_cell.length_b   1.000
_cell.length_c   1.000
_cell.angle_alpha   90.00
_cell.angle_beta   90.00
_cell.angle_gamma   90.00
#
_symmetry.space_group_name_H-M   'P 1'
#
loop_
_entity.id
_entity.type
_entity.pdbx_description
1 polymer ?
#
loop_
_entity_poly.entity_id
_entity_poly.type
_entity_poly.pdbx_seq_one_letter_code
_entity_poly.pdbx_strand_id
1 'polypeptide(L)'
;MGLSNRENAWIPTAKITEYLLLVTHPAGKSKAPFFLAHGYHPGNSKILEHDLLKVARTGRIIESTHSPYGEKYASEALPQTDKA
;
A
#
# COMPACT_ATOMS: atom_id res chain seq x y z
N MET A 1 -1.78 -18.48 1.98
CA MET A 1 -0.97 -18.40 0.76
C MET A 1 -0.24 -17.06 0.76
N GLY A 2 0.99 -16.97 0.25
CA GLY A 2 1.73 -15.70 0.11
C GLY A 2 1.72 -15.20 -1.34
N LEU A 3 2.10 -13.94 -1.55
CA LEU A 3 2.20 -13.37 -2.90
C LEU A 3 3.38 -13.97 -3.67
N SER A 4 3.15 -14.34 -4.94
CA SER A 4 4.19 -14.80 -5.85
C SER A 4 5.19 -13.67 -6.14
N ASN A 5 6.48 -13.99 -6.23
CA ASN A 5 7.56 -13.04 -6.51
C ASN A 5 7.65 -11.84 -5.53
N ARG A 6 7.13 -11.99 -4.31
CA ARG A 6 7.06 -10.92 -3.28
C ARG A 6 8.40 -10.30 -2.89
N GLU A 7 9.51 -11.01 -3.05
CA GLU A 7 10.85 -10.48 -2.74
C GLU A 7 11.24 -9.34 -3.70
N ASN A 8 10.76 -9.41 -4.94
CA ASN A 8 10.97 -8.42 -5.99
C ASN A 8 9.80 -7.42 -6.10
N ALA A 9 8.92 -7.35 -5.09
CA ALA A 9 7.86 -6.35 -5.05
C ALA A 9 8.46 -4.94 -5.03
N TRP A 10 7.85 -4.04 -5.79
CA TRP A 10 8.26 -2.64 -5.88
C TRP A 10 7.03 -1.73 -5.99
N ILE A 11 7.16 -0.48 -5.54
CA ILE A 11 6.09 0.51 -5.62
C ILE A 11 6.68 1.77 -6.26
N PRO A 12 6.11 2.28 -7.36
CA PRO A 12 6.54 3.57 -7.90
C PRO A 12 6.36 4.68 -6.86
N THR A 13 7.36 5.54 -6.66
CA THR A 13 7.28 6.67 -5.72
C THR A 13 6.05 7.54 -5.97
N ALA A 14 5.71 7.80 -7.23
CA ALA A 14 4.52 8.55 -7.63
C ALA A 14 3.20 7.91 -7.13
N LYS A 15 3.12 6.57 -7.04
CA LYS A 15 1.94 5.91 -6.44
C LYS A 15 1.77 6.25 -4.97
N ILE A 16 2.85 6.58 -4.27
CA ILE A 16 2.80 6.94 -2.86
C ILE A 16 2.50 8.44 -2.74
N THR A 17 3.33 9.29 -3.32
CA THR A 17 3.31 10.75 -3.11
C THR A 17 2.23 11.46 -3.92
N GLU A 18 1.93 10.97 -5.12
CA GLU A 18 0.98 11.62 -6.05
C GLU A 18 -0.37 10.92 -6.08
N TYR A 19 -0.54 9.77 -5.41
CA TYR A 19 -1.81 9.03 -5.39
C TYR A 19 -2.29 8.66 -3.99
N LEU A 20 -1.53 7.88 -3.22
CA LEU A 20 -1.98 7.41 -1.90
C LEU A 20 -2.02 8.53 -0.85
N LEU A 21 -1.08 9.48 -0.89
CA LEU A 21 -0.98 10.58 0.07
C LEU A 21 -1.48 11.93 -0.46
N LEU A 22 -1.87 12.00 -1.73
CA LEU A 22 -2.32 13.24 -2.36
C LEU A 22 -3.84 13.43 -2.20
N VAL A 23 -4.24 14.32 -1.27
CA VAL A 23 -5.65 14.63 -0.99
C VAL A 23 -6.39 15.29 -2.16
N THR A 24 -5.66 15.88 -3.11
CA THR A 24 -6.22 16.53 -4.30
C THR A 24 -6.29 15.60 -5.52
N HIS A 25 -5.83 14.35 -5.42
CA HIS A 25 -5.78 13.46 -6.59
C HIS A 25 -7.19 13.10 -7.10
N PRO A 26 -7.51 13.27 -8.41
CA PRO A 26 -8.86 13.08 -8.94
C PRO A 26 -9.49 11.71 -8.62
N ALA A 27 -8.69 10.64 -8.73
CA ALA A 27 -9.10 9.27 -8.46
C ALA A 27 -8.58 8.69 -7.12
N GLY A 28 -7.77 9.45 -6.40
CA GLY A 28 -6.95 8.97 -5.27
C GLY A 28 -7.31 9.63 -3.94
N LYS A 29 -8.02 10.78 -3.99
CA LYS A 29 -8.38 11.60 -2.83
C LYS A 29 -9.03 10.85 -1.68
N SER A 30 -9.81 9.81 -1.94
CA SER A 30 -10.48 9.04 -0.86
C SER A 30 -9.52 8.14 -0.09
N LYS A 31 -8.32 7.87 -0.61
CA LYS A 31 -7.30 7.04 0.06
C LYS A 31 -6.43 7.84 1.01
N ALA A 32 -6.16 9.11 0.69
CA ALA A 32 -5.29 9.96 1.49
C ALA A 32 -5.76 10.13 2.95
N PRO A 33 -7.05 10.38 3.25
CA PRO A 33 -7.52 10.48 4.64
C PRO A 33 -7.23 9.24 5.49
N PHE A 34 -7.32 8.05 4.90
CA PHE A 34 -7.01 6.80 5.60
C PHE A 34 -5.53 6.77 5.99
N PHE A 35 -4.61 7.00 5.05
CA PHE A 35 -3.18 6.97 5.35
C PHE A 35 -2.75 8.09 6.29
N LEU A 36 -3.29 9.30 6.12
CA LEU A 36 -3.04 10.44 7.02
C LEU A 36 -3.50 10.17 8.44
N ALA A 37 -4.68 9.57 8.63
CA ALA A 37 -5.19 9.20 9.96
C ALA A 37 -4.33 8.14 10.67
N HIS A 38 -3.49 7.41 9.94
CA HIS A 38 -2.55 6.42 10.47
C HIS A 38 -1.10 6.95 10.52
N GLY A 39 -0.90 8.27 10.45
CA GLY A 39 0.41 8.92 10.62
C GLY A 39 1.29 8.94 9.36
N TYR A 40 0.76 8.56 8.20
CA TYR A 40 1.49 8.66 6.94
C TYR A 40 1.20 9.98 6.24
N HIS A 41 2.25 10.70 5.86
CA HIS A 41 2.17 11.99 5.17
C HIS A 41 3.34 12.14 4.18
N PRO A 42 3.31 13.08 3.23
CA PRO A 42 4.34 13.21 2.20
C PRO A 42 5.79 13.25 2.75
N GLY A 43 5.99 13.86 3.93
CA GLY A 43 7.29 13.95 4.61
C GLY A 43 7.85 12.62 5.13
N ASN A 44 7.03 11.57 5.25
CA ASN A 44 7.46 10.22 5.66
C ASN A 44 7.01 9.15 4.64
N SER A 45 6.86 9.51 3.37
CA SER A 45 6.43 8.61 2.29
C SER A 45 7.24 7.30 2.20
N LYS A 46 8.56 7.34 2.47
CA LYS A 46 9.42 6.14 2.52
C LYS A 46 9.01 5.14 3.61
N ILE A 47 8.45 5.63 4.71
CA ILE A 47 7.95 4.78 5.79
C ILE A 47 6.69 4.04 5.32
N LEU A 48 5.80 4.69 4.56
CA LEU A 48 4.64 4.03 3.94
C LEU A 48 5.07 2.99 2.90
N GLU A 49 6.06 3.31 2.07
CA GLU A 49 6.63 2.39 1.09
C GLU A 49 7.14 1.10 1.76
N HIS A 50 7.98 1.26 2.79
CA HIS A 50 8.54 0.15 3.55
C HIS A 50 7.44 -0.75 4.11
N ASP A 51 6.43 -0.16 4.75
CA ASP A 51 5.34 -0.92 5.37
C ASP A 51 4.48 -1.66 4.34
N LEU A 52 4.17 -1.04 3.20
CA LEU A 52 3.44 -1.71 2.12
C LEU A 52 4.24 -2.87 1.52
N LEU A 53 5.56 -2.71 1.35
CA LEU A 53 6.42 -3.79 0.88
C LEU A 53 6.54 -4.92 1.92
N LYS A 54 6.55 -4.59 3.21
CA LYS A 54 6.50 -5.57 4.28
C LYS A 54 5.19 -6.37 4.22
N VAL A 55 4.05 -5.71 4.05
CA VAL A 55 2.75 -6.36 3.82
C VAL A 55 2.79 -7.29 2.61
N ALA A 56 3.35 -6.84 1.47
CA ALA A 56 3.47 -7.68 0.28
C ALA A 56 4.31 -8.95 0.51
N ARG A 57 5.38 -8.85 1.32
CA ARG A 57 6.30 -9.96 1.63
C ARG A 57 5.75 -10.93 2.66
N THR A 58 5.13 -10.44 3.72
CA THR A 58 4.73 -11.26 4.87
C THR A 58 3.24 -11.55 4.95
N GLY A 59 2.41 -10.78 4.24
CA GLY A 59 0.96 -10.86 4.29
C GLY A 59 0.43 -12.20 3.76
N ARG A 60 -0.67 -12.65 4.39
CA ARG A 60 -1.41 -13.82 3.93
C ARG A 60 -2.48 -13.36 2.94
N ILE A 61 -2.41 -13.86 1.71
CA ILE A 61 -3.47 -13.67 0.71
C ILE A 61 -4.72 -14.40 1.20
N ILE A 62 -5.83 -13.67 1.20
CA ILE A 62 -7.17 -14.15 1.56
C ILE A 62 -8.12 -14.17 0.36
N GLU A 63 -7.87 -13.34 -0.65
CA GLU A 63 -8.70 -13.26 -1.86
C GLU A 63 -7.85 -12.93 -3.07
N SER A 64 -8.27 -13.44 -4.23
CA SER A 64 -7.73 -13.07 -5.54
C SER A 64 -8.87 -12.81 -6.52
N THR A 65 -8.78 -11.71 -7.27
CA THR A 65 -9.76 -11.34 -8.30
C THR A 65 -9.05 -11.09 -9.62
N HIS A 66 -9.41 -11.87 -10.63
CA HIS A 66 -8.95 -11.63 -11.99
C HIS A 66 -9.65 -10.40 -12.58
N SER A 67 -8.90 -9.58 -13.32
CA SER A 67 -9.44 -8.45 -14.07
C SER A 67 -8.73 -8.31 -15.41
N PRO A 68 -9.30 -7.57 -16.39
CA PRO A 68 -8.63 -7.32 -17.68
C PRO A 68 -7.26 -6.65 -17.57
N TYR A 69 -6.96 -6.03 -16.42
CA TYR A 69 -5.70 -5.33 -16.15
C TYR A 69 -4.71 -6.17 -15.31
N GLY A 70 -5.03 -7.44 -15.06
CA GLY A 70 -4.24 -8.37 -14.25
C GLY A 70 -4.96 -8.85 -12.99
N GLU A 71 -4.21 -9.55 -12.15
CA GLU A 71 -4.68 -10.13 -10.89
C GLU A 71 -4.63 -9.11 -9.75
N LYS A 72 -5.69 -9.08 -8.94
CA LYS A 72 -5.74 -8.32 -7.69
C LYS A 72 -5.72 -9.31 -6.53
N TYR A 73 -4.92 -9.03 -5.52
CA TYR A 73 -4.85 -9.84 -4.30
C TYR A 73 -5.24 -9.00 -3.09
N ALA A 74 -6.12 -9.52 -2.25
CA ALA A 74 -6.36 -8.98 -0.91
C ALA A 74 -5.54 -9.78 0.10
N SER A 75 -4.85 -9.08 1.00
CA SER A 75 -4.01 -9.70 2.02
C SER A 75 -4.37 -9.20 3.41
N GLU A 76 -4.39 -10.10 4.38
CA GLU A 76 -4.34 -9.73 5.80
C GLU A 76 -2.90 -9.56 6.24
N ALA A 77 -2.62 -8.38 6.78
CA ALA A 77 -1.40 -8.09 7.49
C ALA A 77 -1.72 -7.10 8.60
N LEU A 78 -1.08 -7.27 9.76
CA LEU A 78 -1.14 -6.28 10.83
C LEU A 78 -0.24 -5.11 10.41
N PRO A 79 -0.77 -3.90 10.14
CA PRO A 79 0.10 -2.74 10.05
C PRO A 79 0.74 -2.56 11.43
N GLN A 80 2.07 -2.48 11.48
CA GLN A 80 2.75 -2.08 12.71
C GLN A 80 2.46 -0.60 12.93
N THR A 81 1.44 -0.31 13.74
CA THR A 81 1.14 1.03 14.23
C THR A 81 1.93 1.30 15.50
N ASP A 82 3.26 1.36 15.37
CA ASP A 82 4.13 2.05 16.33
C ASP A 82 4.76 3.23 15.57
N LYS A 83 3.96 4.26 15.30
CA LYS A 83 4.47 5.49 14.68
C LYS A 83 3.98 6.67 15.52
N ALA A 84 4.97 7.26 16.19
CA ALA A 84 4.88 8.26 17.24
C ALA A 84 4.03 9.48 16.87
#